data_AF-A0A7X6ARB3-F1
#
_entry.id   AF-A0A7X6ARB3-F1
#
_cell.length_a   1.000
_cell.length_b   1.000
_cell.length_c   1.000
_cell.angle_alpha   90.00
_cell.angle_beta   90.00
_cell.angle_gamma   90.00
#
_symmetry.space_group_name_H-M   'P 1'
#
loop_
_entity.id
_entity.type
_entity.pdbx_description
1 polymer ?
#
loop_
_entity_poly.entity_id
_entity_poly.type
_entity_poly.pdbx_seq_one_letter_code
_entity_poly.pdbx_strand_id
1 'polypeptide(L)'
;VEEGFADVEILRLRLFDEEMVGLDKLRLVGEELYGDADPAAHFSGGVPFRVQDDGDQVVLVLAVPFAETVDVDVLRHADELFVTVGPYRRSLVLPDSLKRREVRRAQLIDGELRVTFGTD
;
A
#
# COMPACT_ATOMS: atom_id res chain seq x y z
N VAL A 1 10.84 12.60 8.38
CA VAL A 1 10.60 12.07 7.01
C VAL A 1 10.07 10.66 7.14
N GLU A 2 10.83 9.82 7.83
CA GLU A 2 10.61 8.43 8.24
C GLU A 2 9.16 8.10 8.64
N GLU A 3 8.53 8.94 9.48
CA GLU A 3 7.14 8.74 9.94
C GLU A 3 6.10 8.68 8.80
N GLY A 4 6.39 9.27 7.64
CA GLY A 4 5.47 9.31 6.49
C GLY A 4 5.72 8.25 5.42
N PHE A 5 6.72 7.37 5.60
CA PHE A 5 7.12 6.39 4.56
C PHE A 5 6.99 4.93 4.99
N ALA A 6 6.43 4.65 6.18
CA ALA A 6 6.14 3.29 6.68
C ALA A 6 7.31 2.32 6.39
N ASP A 7 7.04 1.20 5.71
CA ASP A 7 8.01 0.15 5.42
C ASP A 7 8.76 0.33 4.07
N VAL A 8 8.72 1.52 3.49
CA VAL A 8 9.43 1.82 2.24
C VAL A 8 10.87 2.21 2.54
N GLU A 9 11.81 1.70 1.74
CA GLU A 9 13.22 2.06 1.88
C GLU A 9 13.45 3.55 1.57
N ILE A 10 14.19 4.23 2.45
CA ILE A 10 14.48 5.66 2.32
C ILE A 10 15.94 5.85 1.90
N LEU A 11 16.14 6.08 0.61
CA LEU A 11 17.43 6.50 0.05
C LEU A 11 17.62 8.01 0.26
N ARG A 12 18.80 8.43 0.70
CA ARG A 12 19.13 9.82 1.01
C ARG A 12 20.23 10.32 0.10
N LEU A 13 20.09 11.54 -0.37
CA LEU A 13 21.08 12.25 -1.17
C LEU A 13 21.22 13.65 -0.60
N ARG A 14 22.46 14.17 -0.55
CA ARG A 14 22.66 15.56 -0.16
C ARG A 14 22.07 16.50 -1.22
N LEU A 15 21.83 17.74 -0.79
CA LEU A 15 21.59 18.82 -1.74
C LEU A 15 22.94 19.24 -2.34
N PHE A 16 23.06 19.21 -3.67
CA PHE A 16 24.24 19.69 -4.38
C PHE A 16 24.20 21.22 -4.53
N ASP A 17 25.37 21.86 -4.53
CA ASP A 17 25.51 23.32 -4.71
C ASP A 17 25.35 23.76 -6.17
N GLU A 18 25.13 22.82 -7.09
CA GLU A 18 24.97 23.05 -8.51
C GLU A 18 23.91 22.14 -9.13
N GLU A 19 23.45 22.51 -10.33
CA GLU A 19 22.53 21.67 -11.09
C GLU A 19 23.22 20.40 -11.61
N MET A 20 22.63 19.25 -11.29
CA MET A 20 23.12 17.92 -11.67
C MET A 20 22.64 17.49 -13.06
N VAL A 21 23.01 18.27 -14.07
CA VAL A 21 22.58 18.08 -15.46
C VAL A 21 23.66 17.37 -16.29
N GLY A 22 23.23 16.42 -17.12
CA GLY A 22 24.09 15.65 -18.01
C GLY A 22 24.58 14.34 -17.39
N LEU A 23 25.03 13.41 -18.24
CA LEU A 23 25.32 12.03 -17.83
C LEU A 23 26.41 11.94 -16.75
N ASP A 24 27.44 12.77 -16.81
CA ASP A 24 28.55 12.70 -15.85
C ASP A 24 28.11 13.12 -14.45
N LYS A 25 27.29 14.16 -14.34
CA LYS A 25 26.71 14.59 -13.06
C LYS A 25 25.66 13.61 -12.55
N LEU A 26 24.84 13.04 -13.44
CA LEU A 26 23.88 12.00 -13.07
C LEU A 26 24.55 10.71 -12.59
N ARG A 27 25.77 10.39 -13.05
CA ARG A 27 26.56 9.28 -12.50
C ARG A 27 26.96 9.53 -11.06
N LEU A 28 27.42 10.73 -10.72
CA LEU A 28 27.75 11.09 -9.32
C LEU A 28 26.52 10.97 -8.41
N VAL A 29 25.34 11.41 -8.90
CA VAL A 29 24.08 11.22 -8.18
C VAL A 29 23.78 9.74 -7.98
N GLY A 30 23.93 8.93 -9.02
CA GLY A 30 23.68 7.48 -8.95
C GLY A 30 24.63 6.77 -7.97
N GLU A 31 25.92 7.08 -8.03
CA GLU A 31 26.94 6.54 -7.12
C GLU A 31 26.66 6.90 -5.66
N GLU A 32 26.26 8.15 -5.38
CA GLU A 32 25.96 8.57 -4.01
C GLU A 32 24.61 8.03 -3.50
N LEU A 33 23.60 7.94 -4.36
CA LEU A 33 22.24 7.51 -3.97
C LEU A 33 22.10 5.99 -3.86
N TYR A 34 22.67 5.24 -4.81
CA TYR A 34 22.51 3.79 -4.90
C TYR A 34 23.78 3.03 -4.46
N GLY A 35 24.96 3.63 -4.57
CA GLY A 35 26.22 2.93 -4.30
C GLY A 35 26.35 1.66 -5.14
N ASP A 36 26.51 0.52 -4.45
CA ASP A 36 26.58 -0.80 -5.08
C ASP A 36 25.20 -1.44 -5.33
N ALA A 37 24.11 -0.81 -4.87
CA ALA A 37 22.76 -1.32 -5.09
C ALA A 37 22.35 -1.16 -6.56
N ASP A 38 21.68 -2.16 -7.11
CA ASP A 38 21.10 -2.06 -8.45
C ASP A 38 19.92 -1.07 -8.42
N PRO A 39 19.99 0.06 -9.16
CA PRO A 39 18.89 1.03 -9.21
C PRO A 39 17.61 0.46 -9.82
N ALA A 40 17.66 -0.68 -10.52
CA ALA A 40 16.50 -1.40 -11.02
C ALA A 40 15.93 -2.44 -10.04
N ALA A 41 16.53 -2.60 -8.86
CA ALA A 41 16.02 -3.51 -7.83
C ALA A 41 14.69 -3.03 -7.23
N HIS A 42 14.01 -3.95 -6.54
CA HIS A 42 12.82 -3.64 -5.77
C HIS A 42 13.18 -3.08 -4.39
N PHE A 43 13.06 -1.75 -4.24
CA PHE A 43 13.30 -1.02 -2.97
C PHE A 43 12.07 -1.00 -2.03
N SER A 44 11.03 -1.77 -2.34
CA SER A 44 9.90 -1.98 -1.44
C SER A 44 9.31 -3.39 -1.61
N GLY A 45 9.05 -4.04 -0.46
CA GLY A 45 8.44 -5.37 -0.38
C GLY A 45 6.99 -5.36 0.10
N GLY A 46 6.42 -4.17 0.35
CA GLY A 46 5.07 -4.03 0.89
C GLY A 46 4.02 -4.65 -0.03
N VAL A 47 3.24 -5.58 0.51
CA VAL A 47 2.11 -6.18 -0.21
C VAL A 47 0.88 -5.29 0.01
N PRO A 48 0.38 -4.57 -1.03
CA PRO A 48 -0.64 -3.54 -0.85
C PRO A 48 -2.00 -4.11 -0.42
N PHE A 49 -2.26 -5.37 -0.76
CA PHE A 49 -3.36 -6.15 -0.21
C PHE A 49 -3.09 -7.65 -0.35
N ARG A 50 -3.72 -8.45 0.50
CA ARG A 50 -3.70 -9.92 0.43
C ARG A 50 -5.07 -10.48 0.78
N VAL A 51 -5.36 -11.69 0.30
CA VAL A 51 -6.57 -12.43 0.64
C VAL A 51 -6.16 -13.62 1.51
N GLN A 52 -6.83 -13.81 2.64
CA GLN A 52 -6.57 -14.87 3.61
C GLN A 52 -7.86 -15.67 3.82
N ASP A 53 -7.77 -17.00 3.80
CA ASP A 53 -8.87 -17.86 4.24
C ASP A 53 -8.88 -17.94 5.77
N ASP A 54 -10.06 -17.84 6.37
CA ASP A 54 -10.29 -17.91 7.82
C ASP A 54 -11.51 -18.79 8.11
N GLY A 55 -11.30 -20.11 8.09
CA GLY A 55 -12.38 -21.09 8.19
C GLY A 55 -13.38 -20.95 7.03
N ASP A 56 -14.64 -20.67 7.37
CA ASP A 56 -15.71 -20.42 6.38
C ASP A 56 -15.70 -18.99 5.82
N GLN A 57 -14.86 -18.11 6.38
CA GLN A 57 -14.74 -16.71 6.00
C GLN A 57 -13.50 -16.48 5.15
N VAL A 58 -13.50 -15.34 4.44
CA VAL A 58 -12.34 -14.87 3.69
C VAL A 58 -12.07 -13.42 4.08
N VAL A 59 -10.82 -13.09 4.36
CA VAL A 59 -10.42 -11.75 4.81
C VAL A 59 -9.56 -11.10 3.72
N LEU A 60 -10.04 -9.97 3.20
CA LEU A 60 -9.21 -9.06 2.41
C LEU A 60 -8.47 -8.12 3.37
N VAL A 61 -7.15 -8.17 3.37
CA VAL A 61 -6.29 -7.32 4.19
C VAL A 61 -5.63 -6.29 3.30
N LEU A 62 -5.75 -5.01 3.64
CA LEU A 62 -5.20 -3.90 2.88
C LEU A 62 -4.26 -3.07 3.77
N ALA A 63 -3.06 -2.78 3.27
CA ALA A 63 -2.12 -1.92 3.98
C ALA A 63 -2.59 -0.46 3.88
N VAL A 64 -2.82 0.17 5.04
CA VAL A 64 -3.21 1.57 5.21
C VAL A 64 -2.47 2.16 6.42
N PRO A 65 -1.13 2.17 6.42
CA PRO A 65 -0.29 2.37 7.61
C PRO A 65 -0.46 3.75 8.29
N PHE A 66 -1.02 4.73 7.59
CA PHE A 66 -1.24 6.09 8.09
C PHE A 66 -2.71 6.42 8.34
N ALA A 67 -3.62 5.45 8.17
CA ALA A 67 -5.04 5.67 8.40
C ALA A 67 -5.34 5.66 9.91
N GLU A 68 -6.24 6.54 10.34
CA GLU A 68 -6.91 6.41 11.64
C GLU A 68 -8.30 5.80 11.47
N THR A 69 -8.85 5.21 12.53
CA THR A 69 -10.12 4.45 12.43
C THR A 69 -11.30 5.35 12.03
N VAL A 70 -11.29 6.62 12.44
CA VAL A 70 -12.32 7.61 12.08
C VAL A 70 -12.35 7.92 10.58
N ASP A 71 -11.27 7.62 9.88
CA ASP A 71 -11.10 8.00 8.47
C ASP A 71 -11.51 6.91 7.49
N VAL A 72 -11.91 5.71 7.96
CA VAL A 72 -12.13 4.55 7.09
C VAL A 72 -13.61 4.26 6.87
N ASP A 73 -14.04 4.28 5.61
CA ASP A 73 -15.35 3.81 5.16
C ASP A 73 -15.22 2.71 4.10
N VAL A 74 -16.10 1.71 4.16
CA VAL A 74 -16.09 0.56 3.25
C VAL A 74 -17.48 0.34 2.69
N LEU A 75 -17.59 0.44 1.38
CA LEU A 75 -18.84 0.22 0.65
C LEU A 75 -18.64 -0.87 -0.40
N ARG A 76 -19.54 -1.84 -0.44
CA ARG A 76 -19.61 -2.79 -1.55
C ARG A 76 -20.60 -2.31 -2.60
N HIS A 77 -20.25 -2.45 -3.87
CA HIS A 77 -21.20 -2.33 -4.97
C HIS A 77 -20.85 -3.34 -6.08
N ALA A 78 -21.79 -4.24 -6.38
CA ALA A 78 -21.57 -5.36 -7.31
C ALA A 78 -20.29 -6.15 -6.98
N ASP A 79 -19.37 -6.23 -7.95
CA ASP A 79 -18.11 -6.96 -7.86
C ASP A 79 -16.95 -6.08 -7.36
N GLU A 80 -17.25 -4.91 -6.81
CA GLU A 80 -16.25 -3.96 -6.33
C GLU A 80 -16.39 -3.65 -4.84
N LEU A 81 -15.24 -3.41 -4.22
CA LEU A 81 -15.13 -2.85 -2.88
C LEU A 81 -14.55 -1.43 -2.98
N PHE A 82 -15.33 -0.46 -2.53
CA PHE A 82 -14.89 0.91 -2.36
C PHE A 82 -14.33 1.07 -0.96
N VAL A 83 -13.09 1.54 -0.88
CA VAL A 83 -12.43 1.88 0.37
C VAL A 83 -12.13 3.37 0.35
N THR A 84 -12.64 4.08 1.34
CA THR A 84 -12.35 5.49 1.58
C THR A 84 -11.45 5.59 2.81
N VAL A 85 -10.36 6.34 2.71
CA VAL A 85 -9.45 6.69 3.80
C VAL A 85 -9.23 8.20 3.74
N GLY A 86 -9.88 8.94 4.64
CA GLY A 86 -9.85 10.41 4.64
C GLY A 86 -10.33 10.97 3.29
N PRO A 87 -9.53 11.78 2.57
CA PRO A 87 -9.91 12.34 1.27
C PRO A 87 -9.73 11.37 0.10
N TYR A 88 -9.10 10.21 0.32
CA TYR A 88 -8.77 9.26 -0.74
C TYR A 88 -9.82 8.17 -0.84
N ARG A 89 -10.29 7.89 -2.05
CA ARG A 89 -11.21 6.79 -2.34
C ARG A 89 -10.69 5.95 -3.49
N ARG A 90 -10.61 4.63 -3.30
CA ARG A 90 -10.28 3.67 -4.35
C ARG A 90 -11.35 2.60 -4.48
N SER A 91 -11.59 2.12 -5.69
CA SER A 91 -12.30 0.86 -5.91
C SER A 91 -11.31 -0.28 -6.09
N LEU A 92 -11.71 -1.47 -5.64
CA LEU A 92 -11.00 -2.72 -5.83
C LEU A 92 -11.95 -3.71 -6.48
N VAL A 93 -11.58 -4.20 -7.65
CA VAL A 93 -12.27 -5.33 -8.26
C VAL A 93 -12.01 -6.55 -7.38
N LEU A 94 -13.09 -7.17 -6.91
CA LEU A 94 -13.02 -8.34 -6.06
C LEU A 94 -12.62 -9.57 -6.89
N PRO A 95 -11.69 -10.40 -6.41
CA PRO A 95 -11.48 -11.74 -6.93
C PRO A 95 -12.80 -12.55 -6.95
N ASP A 96 -12.92 -13.49 -7.88
CA ASP A 96 -14.16 -14.28 -8.05
C ASP A 96 -14.59 -15.03 -6.77
N SER A 97 -13.64 -15.39 -5.90
CA SER A 97 -13.90 -16.01 -4.60
C SER A 97 -14.65 -15.11 -3.60
N LEU A 98 -14.61 -13.79 -3.80
CA LEU A 98 -15.23 -12.76 -2.95
C LEU A 98 -16.50 -12.14 -3.58
N LYS A 99 -16.66 -12.21 -4.90
CA LYS A 99 -17.81 -11.61 -5.62
C LYS A 99 -19.19 -12.06 -5.14
N ARG A 100 -19.29 -13.26 -4.56
CA ARG A 100 -20.56 -13.85 -4.07
C ARG A 100 -20.70 -13.89 -2.55
N ARG A 101 -19.76 -13.31 -1.81
CA ARG A 101 -19.76 -13.28 -0.34
C ARG A 101 -20.11 -11.88 0.15
N GLU A 102 -20.85 -11.75 1.23
CA GLU A 102 -21.21 -10.43 1.79
C GLU A 102 -20.14 -9.91 2.76
N VAL A 103 -20.00 -8.58 2.86
CA VAL A 103 -19.13 -7.95 3.87
C VAL A 103 -19.78 -8.12 5.25
N ARG A 104 -19.09 -8.80 6.16
CA ARG A 104 -19.56 -9.04 7.53
C ARG A 104 -18.96 -8.07 8.53
N ARG A 105 -17.72 -7.64 8.29
CA ARG A 105 -16.97 -6.77 9.19
C ARG A 105 -15.88 -6.03 8.43
N ALA A 106 -15.60 -4.80 8.83
CA ALA A 106 -14.40 -4.07 8.44
C ALA A 106 -13.73 -3.54 9.72
N GLN A 107 -12.43 -3.75 9.88
CA GLN A 107 -11.66 -3.27 11.03
C GLN A 107 -10.30 -2.77 10.63
N LEU A 108 -9.86 -1.68 11.24
CA LEU A 108 -8.48 -1.23 11.16
C LEU A 108 -7.71 -1.77 12.38
N ILE A 109 -6.64 -2.53 12.13
CA ILE A 109 -5.77 -3.11 13.17
C ILE A 109 -4.33 -2.95 12.71
N ASP A 110 -3.49 -2.29 13.51
CA ASP A 110 -2.04 -2.13 13.26
C ASP A 110 -1.71 -1.65 11.84
N GLY A 111 -2.43 -0.64 11.33
CA GLY A 111 -2.22 -0.10 9.98
C GLY A 111 -2.76 -0.98 8.85
N GLU A 112 -3.52 -2.03 9.16
CA GLU A 112 -4.19 -2.89 8.18
C GLU A 112 -5.71 -2.78 8.28
N LEU A 113 -6.36 -2.47 7.16
CA LEU A 113 -7.80 -2.61 7.01
C LEU A 113 -8.10 -4.07 6.68
N ARG A 114 -8.85 -4.75 7.55
CA ARG A 114 -9.27 -6.13 7.42
C ARG A 114 -10.76 -6.16 7.13
N VAL A 115 -11.13 -6.58 5.93
CA VAL A 115 -12.53 -6.72 5.47
C VAL A 115 -12.86 -8.20 5.40
N THR A 116 -13.73 -8.64 6.32
CA THR A 116 -14.17 -10.03 6.44
C THR A 116 -15.40 -10.26 5.59
N PHE A 117 -15.33 -11.26 4.72
CA PHE A 117 -16.40 -11.73 3.86
C PHE A 117 -16.93 -13.08 4.35
N GLY A 118 -18.25 -13.22 4.39
CA GLY A 118 -18.94 -14.45 4.79
C GLY A 118 -20.00 -14.87 3.78
N THR A 119 -20.33 -16.16 3.77
CA THR A 119 -21.56 -16.65 3.15
C THR A 119 -22.74 -16.40 4.09
N ASP A 120 -23.92 -16.16 3.53
CA ASP A 120 -25.20 -16.12 4.28
C ASP A 120 -25.44 -17.37 5.13
#